data_AF-A0A151E228-F1
#
_entry.id   AF-A0A151E228-F1
#
_cell.length_a   1.000
_cell.length_b   1.000
_cell.length_c   1.000
_cell.angle_alpha   90.00
_cell.angle_beta   90.00
_cell.angle_gamma   90.00
#
_symmetry.space_group_name_H-M   'P 1'
#
loop_
_entity.id
_entity.type
_entity.pdbx_description
1 polymer ?
#
loop_
_entity_poly.entity_id
_entity_poly.type
_entity_poly.pdbx_seq_one_letter_code
_entity_poly.pdbx_strand_id
1 'polypeptide(L)'
;MGLLETYEAMQKEAAVAEVEAQRREMLTKYASAAEELLENEYGDDYNADDVELLAEKLIEADVEAMEQQEKVAEYEEAGKIMAQAFIKELKEKKSEK
;
A
#
# COMPACT_ATOMS: atom_id res chain seq x y z
N MET A 1 16.40 37.35 9.13
CA MET A 1 15.65 36.27 8.47
C MET A 1 14.99 36.86 7.25
N GLY A 2 15.38 36.39 6.07
CA GLY A 2 14.92 36.93 4.80
C GLY A 2 13.51 36.45 4.47
N LEU A 3 12.77 37.24 3.68
CA LEU A 3 11.43 36.89 3.18
C LEU A 3 11.38 35.52 2.48
N LEU A 4 12.51 35.10 1.90
CA LEU A 4 12.69 33.81 1.25
C LEU A 4 12.68 32.64 2.25
N GLU A 5 13.38 32.79 3.37
CA GLU A 5 13.45 31.75 4.43
C GLU A 5 12.07 31.53 5.07
N THR A 6 11.30 32.60 5.26
CA THR A 6 9.93 32.50 5.78
C THR A 6 8.98 31.84 4.78
N TYR A 7 9.16 32.09 3.49
CA TYR A 7 8.34 31.47 2.44
C TYR A 7 8.61 29.97 2.32
N GLU A 8 9.89 29.56 2.35
CA GLU A 8 10.27 28.14 2.33
C GLU A 8 9.78 27.40 3.58
N ALA A 9 9.84 28.03 4.76
CA ALA A 9 9.30 27.46 5.99
C ALA A 9 7.78 27.25 5.89
N MET A 10 7.05 28.24 5.37
CA MET A 10 5.60 28.17 5.21
C MET A 10 5.17 27.10 4.21
N GLN A 11 5.91 26.91 3.11
CA GLN A 11 5.64 25.81 2.17
C GLN A 11 5.86 24.43 2.80
N LYS A 12 6.92 24.26 3.60
CA LYS A 12 7.17 22.99 4.30
C LYS A 12 6.07 22.68 5.31
N GLU A 13 5.64 23.68 6.07
CA GLU A 13 4.57 23.52 7.06
C GLU A 13 3.23 23.17 6.39
N ALA A 14 2.91 23.81 5.26
CA ALA A 14 1.74 23.48 4.47
C ALA A 14 1.78 22.04 3.93
N ALA A 15 2.94 21.60 3.42
CA ALA A 15 3.11 20.22 2.93
C ALA A 15 2.95 19.19 4.06
N VAL A 16 3.49 19.47 5.26
CA VAL A 16 3.32 18.59 6.43
C VAL A 16 1.85 18.53 6.84
N ALA A 17 1.17 19.67 6.91
CA ALA A 17 -0.25 19.73 7.27
C ALA A 17 -1.13 18.96 6.27
N GLU A 18 -0.83 19.03 4.97
CA GLU A 18 -1.52 18.28 3.93
C GLU A 18 -1.33 16.77 4.09
N VAL A 19 -0.10 16.32 4.33
CA VAL A 19 0.21 14.90 4.59
C VAL A 19 -0.49 14.40 5.86
N GLU A 20 -0.52 15.19 6.92
CA GLU A 20 -1.24 14.84 8.15
C GLU A 20 -2.76 14.77 7.95
N ALA A 21 -3.32 15.67 7.13
CA ALA A 21 -4.74 15.66 6.81
C ALA A 21 -5.11 14.39 6.04
N GLN A 22 -4.31 14.03 5.04
CA GLN A 22 -4.49 12.77 4.29
C GLN A 22 -4.37 11.54 5.19
N ARG A 23 -3.37 11.53 6.10
CA ARG A 23 -3.21 10.44 7.07
C ARG A 23 -4.43 10.30 7.97
N ARG A 24 -4.95 11.41 8.49
CA ARG A 24 -6.17 11.41 9.31
C ARG A 24 -7.37 10.93 8.53
N GLU A 25 -7.56 11.40 7.31
CA GLU A 25 -8.66 10.96 6.44
C GLU A 25 -8.61 9.45 6.18
N MET A 26 -7.44 8.90 5.89
CA MET A 26 -7.23 7.46 5.71
C MET A 26 -7.62 6.67 6.97
N LEU A 27 -7.10 7.06 8.13
CA LEU A 27 -7.41 6.38 9.40
C LEU A 27 -8.91 6.42 9.71
N THR A 28 -9.58 7.56 9.46
CA THR A 28 -11.03 7.67 9.63
C THR A 28 -11.79 6.72 8.71
N LYS A 29 -11.34 6.54 7.46
CA LYS A 29 -11.97 5.58 6.53
C LYS A 29 -11.87 4.15 7.04
N TYR A 30 -10.70 3.74 7.54
CA TYR A 30 -10.53 2.39 8.11
C TYR A 30 -11.36 2.19 9.38
N ALA A 31 -11.40 3.20 10.27
CA ALA A 31 -12.25 3.14 11.46
C ALA A 31 -13.73 3.02 11.09
N SER A 32 -14.20 3.81 10.11
CA SER A 32 -15.59 3.75 9.64
C SER A 32 -15.93 2.39 8.99
N ALA A 33 -15.00 1.83 8.21
CA ALA A 33 -15.18 0.51 7.61
C ALA A 33 -15.20 -0.61 8.68
N ALA A 34 -14.33 -0.50 9.69
CA ALA A 34 -14.33 -1.43 10.82
C ALA A 34 -15.64 -1.36 11.62
N GLU A 35 -16.12 -0.15 11.90
CA GLU A 35 -17.39 0.09 12.59
C GLU A 35 -18.57 -0.50 11.80
N GLU A 36 -18.64 -0.26 10.49
CA GLU A 36 -19.68 -0.83 9.62
C GLU A 36 -19.63 -2.38 9.59
N LEU A 37 -18.44 -2.98 9.57
CA LEU A 37 -18.29 -4.43 9.59
C LEU A 37 -18.74 -5.03 10.94
N LEU A 38 -18.31 -4.41 12.04
CA LEU A 38 -18.69 -4.85 13.39
C LEU A 38 -20.19 -4.67 13.64
N GLU A 39 -20.76 -3.55 13.19
CA GLU A 39 -22.21 -3.31 13.28
C GLU A 39 -23.01 -4.35 12.47
N ASN A 40 -22.54 -4.69 11.28
CA ASN A 40 -23.21 -5.70 10.45
C ASN A 40 -23.13 -7.12 11.03
N GLU A 41 -22.04 -7.46 11.73
CA GLU A 41 -21.83 -8.82 12.26
C GLU A 41 -22.34 -9.01 13.69
N TYR A 42 -22.18 -7.99 14.53
CA TYR A 42 -22.47 -8.03 15.97
C TYR A 42 -23.59 -7.07 16.40
N GLY A 43 -24.13 -6.24 15.51
CA GLY A 43 -25.07 -5.18 15.89
C GLY A 43 -24.36 -4.17 16.78
N ASP A 44 -24.95 -3.83 17.93
CA ASP A 44 -24.32 -2.92 18.90
C ASP A 44 -23.41 -3.63 19.93
N ASP A 45 -23.14 -4.94 19.75
CA ASP A 45 -22.35 -5.74 20.71
C ASP A 45 -20.84 -5.69 20.40
N TYR A 46 -20.30 -4.48 20.29
CA TYR A 46 -18.87 -4.22 20.15
C TYR A 46 -18.49 -2.91 20.86
N ASN A 47 -17.21 -2.74 21.16
CA ASN A 47 -16.72 -1.51 21.79
C ASN A 47 -15.68 -0.80 20.90
N ALA A 48 -15.23 0.38 21.34
CA ALA A 48 -14.27 1.17 20.59
C ALA A 48 -12.91 0.46 20.37
N ASP A 49 -12.49 -0.39 21.31
CA ASP A 49 -11.24 -1.16 21.19
C ASP A 49 -11.37 -2.22 20.08
N ASP A 50 -12.57 -2.79 19.89
CA ASP A 50 -12.84 -3.73 18.80
C ASP A 50 -12.75 -3.03 17.42
N VAL A 51 -13.27 -1.80 17.33
CA VAL A 51 -13.18 -0.97 16.11
C VAL A 51 -11.72 -0.64 15.81
N GLU A 52 -10.95 -0.24 16.83
CA GLU A 52 -9.52 0.08 16.69
C GLU A 52 -8.74 -1.16 16.22
N LEU A 53 -8.95 -2.32 16.85
CA LEU A 53 -8.28 -3.56 16.51
C LEU A 53 -8.61 -4.02 15.09
N LEU A 54 -9.88 -3.91 14.67
CA LEU A 54 -10.27 -4.29 13.32
C LEU A 54 -9.72 -3.31 12.29
N ALA A 55 -9.74 -2.01 12.57
CA ALA A 55 -9.15 -1.00 11.69
C ALA A 55 -7.64 -1.21 11.51
N GLU A 56 -6.91 -1.54 12.59
CA GLU A 56 -5.49 -1.92 12.52
C GLU A 56 -5.27 -3.13 11.61
N LYS A 57 -6.04 -4.19 11.80
CA LYS A 57 -5.94 -5.41 10.95
C LYS A 57 -6.27 -5.15 9.49
N LEU A 58 -7.23 -4.26 9.20
CA LEU A 58 -7.55 -3.88 7.82
C LEU A 58 -6.38 -3.14 7.16
N ILE A 59 -5.73 -2.23 7.90
CA ILE A 59 -4.53 -1.54 7.43
C ILE A 59 -3.39 -2.52 7.19
N GLU A 60 -3.13 -3.44 8.12
CA GLU A 60 -2.11 -4.47 7.97
C GLU A 60 -2.36 -5.36 6.76
N ALA A 61 -3.60 -5.81 6.56
CA ALA A 61 -3.97 -6.66 5.43
C ALA A 61 -3.75 -5.94 4.08
N ASP A 62 -4.08 -4.65 3.99
CA ASP A 62 -3.83 -3.86 2.78
C ASP A 62 -2.33 -3.69 2.52
N VAL A 63 -1.53 -3.45 3.56
CA VAL A 63 -0.06 -3.37 3.43
C VAL A 63 0.53 -4.70 2.95
N GLU A 64 0.12 -5.82 3.56
CA GLU A 64 0.57 -7.14 3.13
C GLU A 64 0.14 -7.47 1.70
N ALA A 65 -1.08 -7.09 1.30
CA ALA A 65 -1.56 -7.30 -0.06
C ALA A 65 -0.73 -6.51 -1.09
N MET A 66 -0.34 -5.27 -0.76
CA MET A 66 0.55 -4.47 -1.59
C MET A 66 1.93 -5.13 -1.73
N GLU A 67 2.54 -5.57 -0.63
CA GLU A 67 3.84 -6.25 -0.66
C GLU A 67 3.79 -7.56 -1.47
N GLN A 68 2.69 -8.32 -1.35
CA GLN A 68 2.51 -9.55 -2.11
C GLN A 68 2.35 -9.27 -3.60
N GLN A 69 1.62 -8.22 -3.98
CA GLN A 69 1.49 -7.80 -5.37
C GLN A 69 2.85 -7.40 -5.97
N GLU A 70 3.68 -6.67 -5.22
CA GLU A 70 5.05 -6.32 -5.65
C GLU A 70 5.89 -7.58 -5.90
N LYS A 71 5.89 -8.53 -4.96
CA LYS A 71 6.61 -9.81 -5.13
C LYS A 71 6.12 -10.60 -6.34
N VAL A 72 4.80 -10.64 -6.59
CA VAL A 72 4.24 -11.32 -7.76
C VAL A 72 4.71 -10.67 -9.06
N ALA A 73 4.74 -9.34 -9.12
CA ALA A 73 5.25 -8.61 -10.28
C ALA A 73 6.75 -8.89 -10.52
N GLU A 74 7.56 -8.90 -9.45
CA GLU A 74 8.98 -9.26 -9.53
C GLU A 74 9.19 -10.70 -10.05
N TYR A 75 8.41 -11.68 -9.56
CA TYR A 75 8.48 -13.05 -10.02
C TYR A 75 8.02 -13.21 -11.47
N GLU A 76 7.01 -12.45 -11.90
CA GLU A 76 6.56 -12.45 -13.29
C GLU A 76 7.67 -11.96 -14.24
N GLU A 77 8.39 -10.90 -13.86
CA GLU A 77 9.50 -10.37 -14.64
C GLU A 77 10.67 -11.36 -14.70
N ALA A 78 11.04 -11.96 -13.57
CA ALA A 78 12.06 -13.01 -13.52
C ALA A 78 11.69 -14.22 -14.39
N GLY A 79 10.42 -14.64 -14.36
CA GLY A 79 9.90 -15.72 -15.20
C GLY A 79 9.98 -15.40 -16.70
N LYS A 80 9.64 -14.17 -17.10
CA LYS A 80 9.78 -13.71 -18.49
C LYS A 80 11.23 -13.74 -18.98
N ILE A 81 12.16 -13.27 -18.15
CA ILE A 81 13.60 -13.28 -18.47
C ILE A 81 14.10 -14.72 -18.65
N MET A 82 13.75 -15.63 -17.72
CA MET A 82 14.12 -17.04 -17.82
C MET A 82 13.53 -17.71 -19.07
N ALA A 83 12.26 -17.48 -19.37
CA ALA A 83 11.62 -18.04 -20.56
C ALA A 83 12.29 -17.54 -21.86
N GLN A 84 12.65 -16.25 -21.92
CA GLN A 84 13.37 -15.69 -23.06
C GLN A 84 14.77 -16.30 -23.23
N ALA A 85 15.50 -16.53 -22.13
CA ALA A 85 16.80 -17.19 -22.15
C ALA A 85 16.68 -18.64 -22.66
N PHE A 86 15.69 -19.40 -22.18
CA PHE A 86 15.42 -20.76 -22.68
C PHE A 86 15.09 -20.78 -24.18
N ILE A 87 14.26 -19.85 -24.66
CA ILE A 87 13.92 -19.74 -26.08
C ILE A 87 15.17 -19.44 -26.91
N LYS A 88 16.06 -18.56 -26.41
CA LYS A 88 17.31 -18.22 -27.09
C LYS A 88 18.24 -19.43 -27.21
N GLU A 89 18.47 -20.16 -26.11
CA GLU A 89 19.30 -21.37 -26.14
C GLU A 89 18.74 -22.45 -27.09
N LEU A 90 17.42 -22.64 -27.10
CA LEU A 90 16.78 -23.60 -28.01
C LEU A 90 16.93 -23.20 -29.47
N LYS A 91 16.90 -21.91 -29.78
CA LYS A 91 17.12 -21.40 -31.14
C LYS A 91 18.59 -21.56 -31.56
N GLU A 92 19.54 -21.24 -30.69
CA GLU A 92 20.98 -21.39 -30.95
C GLU A 92 21.34 -22.88 -31.17
N LYS A 93 20.85 -23.79 -30.31
CA LYS A 93 21.04 -25.25 -30.50
C LYS A 93 20.39 -25.82 -31.76
N LYS A 94 19.35 -25.16 -32.31
CA LYS A 94 18.73 -25.56 -33.58
C LYS A 94 19.49 -25.05 -34.81
N SER A 95 20.27 -23.97 -34.69
CA SER A 95 21.07 -23.46 -35.81
C SER A 95 22.44 -24.12 -35.96
N GLU A 96 22.90 -24.86 -34.95
CA GLU A 96 24.18 -25.60 -34.96
C GLU A 96 24.06 -27.05 -35.51
N LYS A 97 22.87 -27.46 -35.99
CA LYS A 97 22.64 -28.73 -36.70
C LYS A 97 22.29 -28.49 -38.16
#